data_AF-A0A7K7LI16-F1
#
_entry.id   AF-A0A7K7LI16-F1
#
_cell.length_a   1.000
_cell.length_b   1.000
_cell.length_c   1.000
_cell.angle_alpha   90.00
_cell.angle_beta   90.00
_cell.angle_gamma   90.00
#
_symmetry.space_group_name_H-M   'P 1'
#
loop_
_entity.id
_entity.type
_entity.pdbx_description
1 polymer ?
#
loop_
_entity_poly.entity_id
_entity_poly.type
_entity_poly.pdbx_seq_one_letter_code
_entity_poly.pdbx_strand_id
1 'polypeptide(L)'
;GIDLSALRALNFTLMETDCAPGSRVPADDCDFKENGAIKECSGPVTFQQGTPDIDLRCSDASSDPVLVQRGRFGRFLGRIRRFRPRVHIRVQAHASVSFG
;
A
#
# COMPACT_ATOMS: atom_id res chain seq x y z
N GLY A 1 18.80 28.82 -2.16
CA GLY A 1 18.89 27.53 -2.86
C GLY A 1 18.96 26.45 -1.80
N ILE A 2 18.15 25.40 -1.90
CA ILE A 2 18.24 24.27 -0.98
C ILE A 2 19.51 23.48 -1.31
N ASP A 3 20.37 23.27 -0.32
CA ASP A 3 21.60 22.49 -0.49
C ASP A 3 21.24 21.01 -0.55
N LEU A 4 21.24 20.45 -1.76
CA LEU A 4 20.94 19.04 -2.02
C LEU A 4 21.95 18.10 -1.36
N SER A 5 23.11 18.62 -0.91
CA SER A 5 24.13 17.85 -0.18
C SER A 5 23.65 17.40 1.21
N ALA A 6 22.65 18.08 1.78
CA ALA A 6 22.04 17.74 3.06
C ALA A 6 20.89 16.71 2.95
N LEU A 7 20.43 16.41 1.72
CA LEU A 7 19.41 15.39 1.43
C LEU A 7 20.10 14.09 0.99
N ARG A 8 20.07 13.07 1.84
CA ARG A 8 20.57 11.73 1.51
C ARG A 8 19.42 10.73 1.50
N ALA A 9 19.26 10.00 0.41
CA ALA A 9 18.32 8.88 0.37
C ALA A 9 18.94 7.67 1.09
N LEU A 10 18.22 7.09 2.03
CA LEU A 10 18.62 5.88 2.74
C LEU A 10 17.68 4.73 2.37
N ASN A 11 18.26 3.55 2.15
CA ASN A 11 17.55 2.30 1.99
C ASN A 11 18.13 1.31 3.01
N PHE A 12 17.28 0.79 3.90
CA PHE A 12 17.70 -0.13 4.95
C PHE A 12 16.56 -1.04 5.35
N THR A 13 16.89 -2.15 6.01
CA THR A 13 15.91 -3.10 6.53
C THR A 13 15.89 -3.06 8.05
N LEU A 14 14.70 -3.12 8.64
CA LEU A 14 14.47 -3.25 10.07
C LEU A 14 13.89 -4.62 10.38
N MET A 15 14.24 -5.17 11.53
CA MET A 15 13.70 -6.43 12.03
C MET A 15 13.10 -6.19 13.42
N GLU A 16 12.01 -6.89 13.72
CA GLU A 16 11.37 -6.86 15.03
C GLU A 16 12.30 -7.37 16.13
N THR A 17 12.37 -6.64 17.24
CA THR A 17 13.16 -7.00 18.42
C THR A 17 12.26 -7.51 19.54
N ASP A 18 12.83 -8.20 20.52
CA ASP A 18 12.10 -8.71 21.68
C ASP A 18 11.73 -7.63 22.71
N CYS A 19 12.27 -6.42 22.54
CA CYS A 19 12.01 -5.29 23.42
C CYS A 19 10.60 -4.72 23.23
N ALA A 20 10.00 -4.28 24.35
CA ALA A 20 8.71 -3.61 24.32
C ALA A 20 8.79 -2.24 23.61
N PRO A 21 7.74 -1.83 22.86
CA PRO A 21 7.70 -0.53 22.23
C PRO A 21 7.77 0.59 23.29
N GLY A 22 8.65 1.57 23.06
CA GLY A 22 8.85 2.68 23.99
C GLY A 22 9.70 2.34 25.21
N SER A 23 10.38 1.18 25.23
CA SER A 23 11.41 0.92 26.24
C SER A 23 12.50 2.00 26.17
N ARG A 24 13.13 2.32 27.30
CA ARG A 24 14.28 3.25 27.35
C ARG A 24 15.58 2.58 26.87
N VAL A 25 15.53 1.30 26.53
CA VAL A 25 16.66 0.54 26.02
C VAL A 25 16.81 0.88 24.54
N PRO A 26 18.03 1.19 24.06
CA PRO A 26 18.26 1.42 22.64
C PRO A 26 17.97 0.13 21.86
N ALA A 27 17.43 0.28 20.65
CA ALA A 27 17.07 -0.87 19.82
C ALA A 27 18.26 -1.76 19.45
N ASP A 28 19.48 -1.21 19.45
CA ASP A 28 20.73 -1.93 19.16
C ASP A 28 21.15 -2.89 20.29
N ASP A 29 20.66 -2.67 21.52
CA ASP A 29 20.92 -3.54 22.67
C ASP A 29 19.86 -4.64 22.82
N CYS A 30 18.88 -4.69 21.91
CA CYS A 30 17.79 -5.64 21.93
C CYS A 30 18.04 -6.77 20.93
N ASP A 31 17.91 -8.00 21.38
CA ASP A 31 17.98 -9.16 20.50
C ASP A 31 16.80 -9.15 19.50
N PHE A 32 17.06 -9.66 18.30
CA PHE A 32 16.02 -9.86 17.29
C PHE A 32 15.09 -10.99 17.70
N LYS A 33 13.79 -10.76 17.49
CA LYS A 33 12.76 -11.75 17.77
C LYS A 33 12.82 -12.89 16.77
N GLU A 34 12.70 -14.12 17.24
CA GLU A 34 12.63 -15.30 16.36
C GLU A 34 11.40 -15.20 15.44
N ASN A 35 11.61 -15.30 14.12
CA ASN A 35 10.59 -15.07 13.08
C ASN A 35 9.91 -13.69 13.15
N GLY A 36 10.62 -12.68 13.66
CA GLY A 36 10.15 -11.30 13.72
C GLY A 36 9.85 -10.71 12.34
N ALA A 37 8.94 -9.74 12.29
CA ALA A 37 8.61 -9.05 11.05
C ALA A 37 9.83 -8.29 10.50
N ILE A 38 10.09 -8.42 9.20
CA ILE A 38 11.13 -7.66 8.49
C ILE A 38 10.44 -6.57 7.66
N LYS A 39 10.88 -5.33 7.84
CA LYS A 39 10.41 -4.17 7.08
C LYS A 39 11.54 -3.56 6.28
N GLU A 40 11.30 -3.27 5.01
CA GLU A 40 12.20 -2.51 4.16
C GLU A 40 11.79 -1.05 4.20
N CYS A 41 12.71 -0.17 4.60
CA CYS A 41 12.50 1.26 4.72
C CYS A 41 13.34 2.02 3.68
N SER A 42 12.70 2.96 2.99
CA SER A 42 13.35 3.86 2.04
C SER A 42 12.84 5.29 2.21
N GLY A 43 13.71 6.27 2.07
CA GLY A 43 13.30 7.67 2.06
C GLY A 43 14.43 8.69 2.11
N PRO A 44 14.13 9.95 1.79
CA PRO A 44 15.05 11.06 1.95
C PRO A 44 15.21 11.44 3.42
N VAL A 45 16.46 11.54 3.88
CA VAL A 45 16.80 12.07 5.20
C VAL A 45 17.45 13.43 5.02
N THR A 46 16.88 14.44 5.69
CA THR A 46 17.47 15.79 5.75
C THR A 46 18.25 15.95 7.04
N PHE A 47 19.58 16.12 6.94
CA PHE A 47 20.42 16.41 8.10
C PHE A 47 20.48 17.93 8.31
N GLN A 48 19.37 18.55 8.73
CA GLN A 48 19.39 19.96 9.16
C GLN A 48 19.92 20.08 10.59
N GLN A 49 20.73 21.11 10.85
CA GLN A 49 21.30 21.42 12.17
C GLN A 49 20.16 21.85 13.13
N GLY A 50 19.58 20.89 13.86
CA GLY A 50 18.67 21.16 14.97
C GLY A 50 17.54 20.15 15.11
N THR A 51 16.95 19.71 14.01
CA THR A 51 15.90 18.69 13.98
C THR A 51 15.97 17.94 12.64
N PRO A 52 16.40 16.67 12.62
CA PRO A 52 16.32 15.89 11.39
C PRO A 52 14.84 15.64 11.07
N ASP A 53 14.36 16.18 9.95
CA ASP A 53 13.06 15.82 9.40
C ASP A 53 13.24 14.57 8.53
N ILE A 54 12.49 13.53 8.88
CA ILE A 54 12.69 12.16 8.42
C ILE A 54 11.36 11.67 7.82
N ASP A 55 11.26 11.72 6.49
CA ASP A 55 10.14 11.14 5.74
C ASP A 55 10.55 9.76 5.22
N LEU A 56 10.38 8.73 6.06
CA LEU A 56 10.69 7.34 5.73
C LEU A 56 9.42 6.55 5.44
N ARG A 57 9.44 5.79 4.35
CA ARG A 57 8.42 4.79 4.06
C ARG A 57 8.94 3.39 4.31
N CYS A 58 8.22 2.64 5.14
CA CYS A 58 8.54 1.26 5.44
C CYS A 58 7.42 0.34 4.94
N SER A 59 7.79 -0.71 4.20
CA SER A 59 6.89 -1.78 3.75
C SER A 59 7.33 -3.12 4.30
N ASP A 60 6.39 -4.03 4.54
CA ASP A 60 6.71 -5.40 4.95
C ASP A 60 7.48 -6.11 3.83
N ALA A 61 8.69 -6.54 4.14
CA ALA A 61 9.56 -7.29 3.23
C ALA A 61 9.25 -8.80 3.26
N SER A 62 8.58 -9.25 4.34
CA SER A 62 8.07 -10.62 4.45
C SER A 62 6.88 -10.78 3.50
N SER A 63 7.18 -11.27 2.31
CA SER A 63 6.25 -11.42 1.21
C SER A 63 5.32 -12.60 1.46
N ASP A 64 4.21 -12.37 2.16
CA ASP A 64 3.04 -13.24 2.02
C ASP A 64 2.33 -12.88 0.71
N PRO A 65 2.43 -13.69 -0.35
CA PRO A 65 1.74 -13.38 -1.59
C PRO A 65 0.23 -13.38 -1.32
N VAL A 66 -0.44 -12.29 -1.68
CA VAL A 66 -1.90 -12.17 -1.63
C VAL A 66 -2.50 -13.36 -2.38
N LEU A 67 -3.01 -14.34 -1.63
CA LEU A 67 -3.70 -15.50 -2.18
C LEU A 67 -5.03 -15.03 -2.75
N VAL A 68 -5.02 -14.57 -4.01
CA VAL A 68 -6.26 -14.33 -4.75
C VAL A 68 -6.95 -15.68 -4.95
N GLN A 69 -7.91 -15.98 -4.07
CA GLN A 69 -8.87 -17.05 -4.32
C GLN A 69 -9.64 -16.71 -5.60
N ARG A 70 -9.21 -17.28 -6.73
CA ARG A 70 -10.00 -17.28 -7.96
C ARG A 70 -11.25 -18.11 -7.68
N GLY A 71 -12.29 -17.45 -7.17
CA GLY A 71 -13.56 -18.07 -6.86
C GLY A 71 -14.08 -18.88 -8.05
N ARG A 72 -14.66 -20.04 -7.77
CA ARG A 72 -15.17 -21.02 -8.75
C ARG A 72 -16.37 -20.50 -9.57
N PHE A 73 -16.66 -19.20 -9.53
CA PHE A 73 -17.79 -18.53 -10.19
C PHE A 73 -17.68 -18.53 -11.72
N GLY A 74 -16.47 -18.68 -12.29
CA GLY A 74 -16.28 -18.75 -13.74
C GLY A 74 -17.03 -19.91 -14.42
N ARG A 75 -17.26 -21.03 -13.71
CA ARG A 75 -18.03 -22.17 -14.25
C ARG A 75 -19.55 -21.94 -14.25
N PHE A 76 -20.06 -21.07 -13.37
CA PHE A 76 -21.51 -20.86 -13.24
C PHE A 76 -22.05 -19.95 -14.36
N LEU A 77 -21.27 -18.96 -14.80
CA LEU A 77 -21.64 -18.06 -15.91
C LEU A 77 -21.60 -18.73 -17.29
N GLY A 78 -20.88 -19.84 -17.45
CA GLY A 78 -20.87 -20.61 -18.70
C GLY A 78 -22.22 -21.22 -19.06
N ARG A 79 -23.08 -21.50 -18.06
CA ARG A 79 -24.41 -22.10 -18.27
C ARG A 79 -25.48 -21.09 -18.67
N ILE A 80 -25.29 -19.81 -18.34
CA ILE A 80 -26.26 -18.73 -18.59
C ILE A 80 -26.12 -18.13 -20.00
N ARG A 81 -25.00 -18.38 -20.71
CA ARG A 81 -24.77 -17.90 -22.09
C ARG A 81 -25.82 -18.33 -23.13
N ARG A 82 -26.68 -19.30 -22.82
CA ARG A 82 -27.77 -19.73 -23.72
C ARG A 82 -29.05 -18.91 -23.57
N PHE A 83 -29.22 -18.17 -22.48
CA PHE A 83 -30.32 -17.24 -22.33
C PHE A 83 -29.92 -15.90 -22.96
N ARG A 84 -30.41 -15.64 -24.17
CA ARG A 84 -30.37 -14.30 -24.80
C ARG A 84 -31.70 -13.59 -24.52
N PRO A 85 -31.88 -12.91 -23.36
CA PRO A 85 -33.07 -12.10 -23.16
C PRO A 85 -33.05 -10.95 -24.19
N ARG A 86 -34.06 -10.90 -25.06
CA ARG A 86 -34.31 -9.75 -25.94
C ARG A 86 -34.90 -8.62 -25.08
N VAL A 87 -34.03 -7.73 -24.61
CA VAL A 87 -34.44 -6.52 -23.90
C VAL A 87 -34.73 -5.43 -24.93
N HIS A 88 -36.01 -5.07 -25.11
CA HIS A 88 -36.39 -3.89 -25.88
C HIS A 88 -36.36 -2.66 -24.98
N ILE A 89 -35.32 -1.84 -25.12
CA ILE A 89 -35.23 -0.55 -24.43
C ILE A 89 -35.96 0.48 -25.29
N ARG A 90 -37.17 0.89 -24.86
CA ARG A 90 -37.87 2.04 -25.46
C ARG A 90 -37.31 3.31 -24.83
N VAL A 91 -36.45 4.00 -25.56
CA VAL A 91 -35.95 5.31 -25.17
C VAL A 91 -36.97 6.35 -25.62
N GLN A 92 -37.68 6.97 -24.67
CA GLN A 92 -38.49 8.16 -24.95
C GLN A 92 -37.65 9.39 -24.64
N ALA A 93 -37.25 10.10 -25.70
CA ALA A 93 -36.59 11.40 -25.58
C ALA A 93 -37.66 12.49 -25.59
N HIS A 94 -37.85 13.17 -24.46
CA HIS A 94 -38.63 14.40 -24.41
C HIS A 94 -37.67 15.57 -24.65
N ALA A 95 -37.84 16.27 -25.78
CA ALA A 95 -37.13 17.52 -26.05
C ALA A 95 -37.99 18.69 -25.58
N SER A 96 -37.51 19.44 -24.59
CA SER A 96 -38.08 20.74 -24.22
C SER A 96 -37.26 21.84 -24.87
N VAL A 97 -37.90 22.66 -25.71
CA VAL A 97 -37.28 23.85 -26.30
C VAL A 97 -37.66 25.04 -25.44
N SER A 98 -36.71 25.57 -24.67
CA SER A 98 -36.87 26.84 -23.96
C SER A 98 -36.33 27.97 -24.84
N PHE A 99 -37.20 28.93 -25.18
CA PHE A 99 -36.79 30.21 -25.73
C PHE A 99 -36.70 31.23 -24.58
N GLY A 100 -35.53 31.85 -24.43
CA GLY A 100 -35.24 32.92 -23.48
C GLY A 100 -34.00 33.66 -23.93
#